data_AF-A0A2S3W6D7-F1
#
_entry.id   AF-A0A2S3W6D7-F1
#
_cell.length_a   1.000
_cell.length_b   1.000
_cell.length_c   1.000
_cell.angle_alpha   90.00
_cell.angle_beta   90.00
_cell.angle_gamma   90.00
#
_symmetry.space_group_name_H-M   'P 1'
#
loop_
_entity.id
_entity.type
_entity.pdbx_description
1 polymer ?
#
loop_
_entity_poly.entity_id
_entity_poly.type
_entity_poly.pdbx_seq_one_letter_code
_entity_poly.pdbx_strand_id
1 'polypeptide(L)'
;MPASNSGQLLRVQLDAAKALYAIVVVMGILFWLNQDSIKLYCQQKYHQSCELPLVGQAPAWRFGASLTAALGAARDSFIASLERDKQVVAAPATTVLAPSMPVVTVDLEQPLPAARPEPVHRVAEPGASAPLPVIQQAPVPLAQTGSSVVLAAGDQVFLVGDSLMQGVAPHLANSLRKRYQINTVNLSRQSTGLAYPGFFNWPQTVADTLAREPNIRLMVVFLGPNDPWDMPQGKGKPFLRFKSAEWELAYRARIDAILEQARARNVQVIWVGPPNMNQPRLSAAMAYLSGLYQQQTALFGQHFVSANPFLGYPDEQFSFTVQTPEGKRVKVRYDDGVHFTITGQKMIAAQVLSLISFTGLTVTGH
;
A
#
# COMPACT_ATOMS: atom_id res chain seq x y z
N MET A 1 -62.58 23.59 3.48
CA MET A 1 -61.11 23.59 3.32
C MET A 1 -60.51 23.56 4.72
N PRO A 2 -59.61 22.62 5.07
CA PRO A 2 -59.03 22.61 6.41
C PRO A 2 -58.08 23.80 6.55
N ALA A 3 -58.27 24.60 7.60
CA ALA A 3 -57.40 25.72 7.91
C ALA A 3 -56.02 25.19 8.33
N SER A 4 -54.98 25.63 7.64
CA SER A 4 -53.59 25.29 7.95
C SER A 4 -53.27 25.71 9.39
N ASN A 5 -52.80 24.78 10.21
CA ASN A 5 -52.48 25.02 11.62
C ASN A 5 -51.12 25.75 11.72
N SER A 6 -51.17 27.07 11.80
CA SER A 6 -50.00 27.96 11.82
C SER A 6 -48.97 27.60 12.91
N GLY A 7 -49.41 27.06 14.05
CA GLY A 7 -48.51 26.63 15.13
C GLY A 7 -47.70 25.38 14.80
N GLN A 8 -48.24 24.48 13.99
CA GLN A 8 -47.52 23.30 13.51
C GLN A 8 -46.48 23.69 12.46
N LEU A 9 -46.81 24.62 11.56
CA LEU A 9 -45.87 25.18 10.59
C LEU A 9 -44.69 25.89 11.26
N LEU A 10 -44.94 26.70 12.30
CA LEU A 10 -43.89 27.39 13.06
C LEU A 10 -42.93 26.42 13.75
N ARG A 11 -43.44 25.33 14.34
CA ARG A 11 -42.59 24.29 14.97
C ARG A 11 -41.72 23.58 13.94
N VAL A 12 -42.31 23.18 12.81
CA VAL A 12 -41.57 22.54 11.71
C VAL A 12 -40.47 23.47 11.17
N GLN A 13 -40.75 24.77 11.02
CA GLN A 13 -39.76 25.75 10.59
C GLN A 13 -38.64 25.95 11.63
N LEU A 14 -38.97 25.97 12.92
CA LEU A 14 -37.98 26.05 14.00
C LEU A 14 -37.09 24.81 14.06
N ASP A 15 -37.65 23.62 13.90
CA ASP A 15 -36.87 22.38 13.91
C ASP A 15 -36.03 22.24 12.64
N ALA A 16 -36.54 22.68 11.48
CA ALA A 16 -35.75 22.79 10.25
C ALA A 16 -34.60 23.80 10.40
N ALA A 17 -34.82 24.94 11.05
CA ALA A 17 -33.77 25.92 11.31
C ALA A 17 -32.69 25.38 12.25
N LYS A 18 -33.06 24.64 13.29
CA LYS A 18 -32.10 23.95 14.19
C LYS A 18 -31.29 22.90 13.44
N ALA A 19 -31.94 22.09 12.60
CA ALA A 19 -31.26 21.09 11.79
C ALA A 19 -30.27 21.74 10.81
N LEU A 20 -30.69 22.81 10.13
CA LEU A 20 -29.82 23.58 9.23
C LEU A 20 -28.63 24.19 9.98
N TYR A 21 -28.87 24.78 11.16
CA TYR A 21 -27.81 25.32 12.01
C TYR A 21 -26.80 24.23 12.39
N ALA A 22 -27.26 23.06 12.82
CA ALA A 22 -26.39 21.94 13.15
C ALA A 22 -25.54 21.50 11.94
N ILE A 23 -26.13 21.40 10.75
CA ILE A 23 -25.41 21.05 9.52
C ILE A 23 -24.33 22.09 9.21
N VAL A 24 -24.65 23.38 9.26
CA VAL A 24 -23.69 24.47 8.98
C VAL A 24 -22.53 24.44 9.98
N VAL A 25 -22.82 24.26 11.27
CA VAL A 25 -21.79 24.16 12.31
C VAL A 25 -20.90 22.95 12.09
N VAL A 26 -21.47 21.77 11.81
CA VAL A 26 -20.71 20.55 11.55
C VAL A 26 -19.85 20.69 10.30
N MET A 27 -20.39 21.25 9.21
CA MET A 27 -19.62 21.53 7.99
C MET A 27 -18.46 22.49 8.28
N GLY A 28 -18.70 23.55 9.07
CA GLY A 28 -17.66 24.49 9.50
C GLY A 28 -16.54 23.81 10.29
N ILE A 29 -16.90 22.95 11.24
CA ILE A 29 -15.94 22.17 12.04
C ILE A 29 -15.16 21.21 11.15
N LEU A 30 -15.83 20.48 10.24
CA LEU A 30 -15.17 19.55 9.33
C LEU A 30 -14.20 20.28 8.40
N PHE A 31 -14.59 21.45 7.88
CA PHE A 31 -13.72 22.28 7.06
C PHE A 31 -12.51 22.77 7.86
N TRP A 32 -12.73 23.19 9.10
CA TRP A 32 -11.67 23.62 10.02
C TRP A 32 -10.74 22.48 10.45
N LEU A 33 -11.23 21.24 10.58
CA LEU A 33 -10.39 20.08 10.88
C LEU A 33 -9.62 19.58 9.64
N ASN A 34 -10.18 19.70 8.45
CA ASN A 34 -9.66 19.12 7.19
C ASN A 34 -9.00 20.15 6.26
N GLN A 35 -8.47 21.26 6.80
CA GLN A 35 -7.87 22.34 6.02
C GLN A 35 -6.78 21.88 5.06
N ASP A 36 -5.85 21.03 5.52
CA ASP A 36 -4.73 20.56 4.70
C ASP A 36 -5.22 19.66 3.55
N SER A 37 -6.22 18.81 3.80
CA SER A 37 -6.85 17.95 2.78
C SER A 37 -7.55 18.80 1.71
N ILE A 38 -8.24 19.87 2.11
CA ILE A 38 -8.96 20.77 1.19
C ILE A 38 -7.96 21.58 0.37
N LYS A 39 -6.90 22.09 1.00
CA LYS A 39 -5.81 22.77 0.32
C LYS A 39 -5.17 21.85 -0.73
N LEU A 40 -4.87 20.61 -0.37
CA LEU A 40 -4.29 19.62 -1.28
C LEU A 40 -5.24 19.32 -2.44
N TYR A 41 -6.53 19.07 -2.16
CA TYR A 41 -7.53 18.86 -3.19
C TYR A 41 -7.60 20.03 -4.18
N CYS A 42 -7.63 21.26 -3.68
CA CYS A 42 -7.64 22.43 -4.55
C CYS A 42 -6.36 22.60 -5.36
N GLN A 43 -5.20 22.33 -4.77
CA GLN A 43 -3.94 22.37 -5.48
C GLN A 43 -3.90 21.32 -6.60
N GLN A 44 -4.41 20.11 -6.35
CA GLN A 44 -4.48 19.04 -7.33
C GLN A 44 -5.53 19.29 -8.43
N LYS A 45 -6.70 19.80 -8.06
CA LYS A 45 -7.86 19.94 -8.95
C LYS A 45 -7.86 21.25 -9.75
N TYR A 46 -7.44 22.35 -9.12
CA TYR A 46 -7.56 23.70 -9.65
C TYR A 46 -6.21 24.41 -9.81
N HIS A 47 -5.10 23.76 -9.43
CA HIS A 47 -3.74 24.33 -9.48
C HIS A 47 -3.59 25.63 -8.68
N GLN A 48 -4.41 25.80 -7.64
CA GLN A 48 -4.42 26.97 -6.76
C GLN A 48 -4.62 26.53 -5.32
N SER A 49 -4.08 27.28 -4.36
CA SER A 49 -4.41 27.09 -2.95
C SER A 49 -5.77 27.71 -2.65
N CYS A 50 -6.74 26.92 -2.20
CA CYS A 50 -7.99 27.42 -1.62
C CYS A 50 -7.80 27.89 -0.15
N GLU A 51 -6.62 28.38 0.21
CA GLU A 51 -6.42 28.94 1.54
C GLU A 51 -7.14 30.29 1.64
N LEU A 52 -7.99 30.43 2.65
CA LEU A 52 -8.65 31.70 2.96
C LEU A 52 -7.57 32.74 3.28
N PRO A 53 -7.46 33.85 2.52
CA PRO A 53 -6.50 34.91 2.82
C PRO A 53 -6.71 35.44 4.24
N LEU A 54 -5.63 35.79 4.94
CA LEU A 54 -5.60 36.28 6.33
C LEU A 54 -5.98 35.25 7.40
N VAL A 55 -7.05 34.47 7.19
CA VAL A 55 -7.53 33.46 8.14
C VAL A 55 -6.66 32.20 8.10
N GLY A 56 -6.19 31.79 6.92
CA GLY A 56 -5.41 30.57 6.70
C GLY A 56 -4.12 30.48 7.52
N GLN A 57 -3.55 31.62 7.91
CA GLN A 57 -2.31 31.69 8.71
C GLN A 57 -2.57 31.95 10.20
N ALA A 58 -3.82 32.24 10.59
CA ALA A 58 -4.13 32.54 11.99
C ALA A 58 -3.90 31.29 12.87
N PRO A 59 -3.28 31.41 14.06
CA PRO A 59 -3.02 30.28 14.95
C PRO A 59 -4.29 29.50 15.30
N ALA A 60 -5.39 30.20 15.59
CA ALA A 60 -6.69 29.57 15.90
C ALA A 60 -7.27 28.80 14.70
N TRP A 61 -6.99 29.25 13.47
CA TRP A 61 -7.36 28.50 12.27
C TRP A 61 -6.47 27.27 12.15
N ARG A 62 -5.14 27.43 12.13
CA ARG A 62 -4.17 26.32 11.99
C ARG A 62 -4.27 25.28 13.12
N PHE A 63 -4.80 25.66 14.28
CA PHE A 63 -5.04 24.74 15.37
C PHE A 63 -5.88 23.53 14.95
N GLY A 64 -6.89 23.70 14.09
CA GLY A 64 -7.71 22.58 13.61
C GLY A 64 -6.91 21.55 12.82
N ALA A 65 -6.06 22.00 11.88
CA ALA A 65 -5.14 21.13 11.15
C ALA A 65 -4.14 20.45 12.09
N SER A 66 -3.60 21.19 13.07
CA SER A 66 -2.67 20.64 14.06
C SER A 66 -3.32 19.59 14.96
N LEU A 67 -4.59 19.79 15.33
CA LEU A 67 -5.38 18.86 16.13
C LEU A 67 -5.63 17.58 15.35
N THR A 68 -6.04 17.67 14.08
CA THR A 68 -6.21 16.51 13.21
C THR A 68 -4.90 15.74 13.04
N ALA A 69 -3.78 16.44 12.84
CA ALA A 69 -2.46 15.83 12.73
C ALA A 69 -2.02 15.15 14.04
N ALA A 70 -2.24 15.80 15.19
CA ALA A 70 -1.92 15.27 16.51
C ALA A 70 -2.80 14.05 16.85
N LEU A 71 -4.10 14.10 16.55
CA LEU A 71 -5.01 12.96 16.70
C LEU A 71 -4.60 11.80 15.79
N GLY A 72 -4.19 12.09 14.56
CA GLY A 72 -3.64 11.11 13.63
C GLY A 72 -2.38 10.45 14.20
N ALA A 73 -1.40 11.25 14.64
CA ALA A 73 -0.17 10.75 15.24
C ALA A 73 -0.42 9.97 16.54
N ALA A 74 -1.33 10.44 17.40
CA ALA A 74 -1.73 9.77 18.63
C ALA A 74 -2.39 8.42 18.32
N ARG A 75 -3.34 8.37 17.37
CA ARG A 75 -3.92 7.13 16.88
C ARG A 75 -2.84 6.18 16.38
N ASP A 76 -1.94 6.66 15.52
CA ASP A 76 -0.90 5.82 14.93
C ASP A 76 0.06 5.29 16.02
N SER A 77 0.38 6.11 17.03
CA SER A 77 1.19 5.70 18.18
C SER A 77 0.48 4.69 19.08
N PHE A 78 -0.84 4.81 19.26
CA PHE A 78 -1.66 3.89 20.03
C PHE A 78 -1.80 2.54 19.32
N ILE A 79 -1.98 2.55 18.00
CA ILE A 79 -1.95 1.30 17.21
C ILE A 79 -0.57 0.63 17.35
N ALA A 80 0.51 1.41 17.25
CA ALA A 80 1.86 0.88 17.45
C ALA A 80 2.10 0.37 18.89
N SER A 81 1.46 0.94 19.91
CA SER A 81 1.54 0.43 21.29
C SER A 81 0.77 -0.87 21.46
N LEU A 82 -0.43 -0.99 20.87
CA LEU A 82 -1.18 -2.25 20.86
C LEU A 82 -0.43 -3.39 20.17
N GLU A 83 0.33 -3.08 19.12
CA GLU A 83 1.23 -4.04 18.47
C GLU A 83 2.41 -4.44 19.36
N ARG A 84 2.94 -3.50 20.16
CA ARG A 84 3.98 -3.73 21.19
C ARG A 84 3.47 -4.52 22.40
N ASP A 85 2.25 -4.32 22.87
CA ASP A 85 1.72 -5.04 24.02
C ASP A 85 1.39 -6.50 23.66
N LYS A 86 0.92 -6.76 22.42
CA LYS A 86 0.85 -8.12 21.85
C LYS A 86 2.23 -8.78 21.73
N GLN A 87 3.30 -7.99 21.78
CA GLN A 87 4.69 -8.44 21.74
C GLN A 87 5.18 -8.95 23.12
N VAL A 88 4.78 -8.27 24.20
CA VAL A 88 5.19 -8.60 25.58
C VAL A 88 4.45 -9.83 26.12
N VAL A 89 3.17 -10.00 25.78
CA VAL A 89 2.37 -11.17 26.21
C VAL A 89 2.79 -12.47 25.49
N ALA A 90 3.52 -12.36 24.38
CA ALA A 90 4.01 -13.50 23.59
C ALA A 90 5.48 -13.89 23.88
N ALA A 91 6.12 -13.29 24.90
CA ALA A 91 7.38 -13.80 25.41
C ALA A 91 7.11 -15.19 26.03
N PRO A 92 7.86 -16.25 25.65
CA PRO A 92 7.62 -17.56 26.23
C PRO A 92 7.94 -17.47 27.73
N ALA A 93 6.97 -17.78 28.57
CA ALA A 93 7.28 -18.25 29.91
C ALA A 93 8.25 -19.43 29.74
N THR A 94 9.40 -19.37 30.39
CA THR A 94 10.32 -20.52 30.50
C THR A 94 9.60 -21.64 31.23
N THR A 95 8.87 -22.46 30.48
CA THR A 95 8.34 -23.72 30.98
C THR A 95 9.50 -24.70 30.98
N VAL A 96 10.02 -24.99 32.18
CA VAL A 96 10.95 -26.11 32.38
C VAL A 96 10.19 -27.38 32.01
N LEU A 97 10.52 -27.97 30.86
CA LEU A 97 10.02 -29.26 30.44
C LEU A 97 10.62 -30.34 31.36
N ALA A 98 9.75 -31.17 31.95
CA ALA A 98 10.16 -32.38 32.65
C ALA A 98 10.88 -33.34 31.68
N PRO A 99 11.84 -34.15 32.14
CA PRO A 99 12.59 -35.06 31.28
C PRO A 99 11.66 -36.06 30.59
N SER A 100 11.88 -36.24 29.28
CA SER A 100 11.18 -37.20 28.43
C SER A 100 11.35 -38.63 28.95
N MET A 101 10.23 -39.32 29.19
CA MET A 101 10.23 -40.77 29.40
C MET A 101 10.66 -41.51 28.11
N PRO A 102 11.29 -42.69 28.22
CA PRO A 102 11.79 -43.42 27.07
C PRO A 102 10.64 -43.95 26.21
N VAL A 103 10.78 -43.76 24.90
CA VAL A 103 9.86 -44.28 23.87
C VAL A 103 10.05 -45.79 23.76
N VAL A 104 8.98 -46.54 23.99
CA VAL A 104 8.88 -47.95 23.61
C VAL A 104 8.56 -48.00 22.12
N THR A 105 9.49 -48.51 21.32
CA THR A 105 9.27 -48.81 19.91
C THR A 105 8.38 -50.04 19.79
N VAL A 106 7.25 -49.91 19.13
CA VAL A 106 6.42 -51.06 18.71
C VAL A 106 6.69 -51.30 17.23
N ASP A 107 7.37 -52.42 16.97
CA ASP A 107 7.49 -53.03 15.65
C ASP A 107 6.13 -53.59 15.22
N LEU A 108 5.67 -53.22 14.03
CA LEU A 108 4.53 -53.85 13.37
C LEU A 108 4.89 -54.07 11.90
N GLU A 109 5.47 -55.23 11.65
CA GLU A 109 5.69 -55.79 10.33
C GLU A 109 4.55 -56.78 10.04
N GLN A 110 3.82 -56.57 8.92
CA GLN A 110 3.25 -57.57 7.97
C GLN A 110 1.89 -57.18 7.31
N PRO A 111 1.59 -57.68 6.08
CA PRO A 111 1.16 -56.81 4.96
C PRO A 111 -0.18 -57.17 4.23
N LEU A 112 -0.62 -56.20 3.39
CA LEU A 112 -1.42 -56.28 2.12
C LEU A 112 -2.92 -56.72 2.20
N PRO A 113 -3.84 -56.27 1.29
CA PRO A 113 -3.64 -56.26 -0.17
C PRO A 113 -4.13 -55.03 -0.99
N ALA A 114 -3.60 -54.99 -2.21
CA ALA A 114 -3.81 -54.02 -3.27
C ALA A 114 -5.25 -53.97 -3.81
N ALA A 115 -5.74 -52.75 -4.10
CA ALA A 115 -6.93 -52.52 -4.91
C ALA A 115 -6.52 -51.93 -6.28
N ARG A 116 -7.02 -52.57 -7.34
CA ARG A 116 -6.90 -52.19 -8.76
C ARG A 116 -7.60 -50.87 -9.09
N PRO A 117 -7.16 -50.13 -10.12
CA PRO A 117 -7.90 -49.00 -10.68
C PRO A 117 -8.97 -49.48 -11.69
N GLU A 118 -10.14 -48.85 -11.66
CA GLU A 118 -11.17 -48.97 -12.70
C GLU A 118 -11.09 -47.85 -13.75
N PRO A 119 -11.58 -48.09 -15.00
CA PRO A 119 -11.20 -47.35 -16.18
C PRO A 119 -12.15 -46.17 -16.47
N VAL A 120 -11.61 -44.98 -16.71
CA VAL A 120 -12.39 -43.87 -17.24
C VAL A 120 -12.33 -43.87 -18.77
N HIS A 121 -13.52 -43.96 -19.36
CA HIS A 121 -13.80 -43.94 -20.78
C HIS A 121 -13.23 -42.69 -21.49
N ARG A 122 -12.68 -42.95 -22.68
CA ARG A 122 -12.32 -41.97 -23.71
C ARG A 122 -13.57 -41.63 -24.52
N VAL A 123 -13.89 -40.35 -24.69
CA VAL A 123 -14.76 -39.86 -25.77
C VAL A 123 -14.12 -38.64 -26.43
N ALA A 124 -14.24 -38.64 -27.75
CA ALA A 124 -13.55 -37.91 -28.79
C ALA A 124 -13.77 -36.38 -28.84
N GLU A 125 -12.76 -35.67 -29.32
CA GLU A 125 -12.91 -34.42 -30.10
C GLU A 125 -13.49 -34.75 -31.49
N PRO A 126 -14.21 -33.82 -32.13
CA PRO A 126 -13.54 -33.08 -33.21
C PRO A 126 -14.02 -31.63 -33.39
N GLY A 127 -13.14 -30.76 -33.89
CA GLY A 127 -13.58 -29.47 -34.44
C GLY A 127 -12.46 -28.47 -34.67
N ALA A 128 -11.69 -28.68 -35.74
CA ALA A 128 -10.72 -27.72 -36.23
C ALA A 128 -11.37 -26.38 -36.63
N SER A 129 -10.75 -25.27 -36.24
CA SER A 129 -10.91 -23.96 -36.87
C SER A 129 -9.58 -23.22 -36.79
N ALA A 130 -9.00 -22.94 -37.95
CA ALA A 130 -7.69 -22.28 -38.09
C ALA A 130 -7.75 -20.81 -37.63
N PRO A 131 -6.70 -20.28 -36.97
CA PRO A 131 -6.57 -18.84 -36.75
C PRO A 131 -5.86 -18.15 -37.93
N LEU A 132 -6.38 -16.99 -38.31
CA LEU A 132 -5.74 -15.98 -39.15
C LEU A 132 -4.53 -15.34 -38.41
N PRO A 133 -3.52 -14.80 -39.11
CA PRO A 133 -2.26 -14.39 -38.50
C PRO A 133 -2.44 -13.10 -37.69
N VAL A 134 -2.29 -13.21 -36.37
CA VAL A 134 -2.06 -12.06 -35.48
C VAL A 134 -0.58 -11.74 -35.50
N ILE A 135 -0.24 -10.51 -35.86
CA ILE A 135 1.11 -9.95 -35.81
C ILE A 135 1.61 -10.08 -34.36
N GLN A 136 2.57 -10.97 -34.14
CA GLN A 136 3.26 -11.14 -32.86
C GLN A 136 4.02 -9.85 -32.53
N GLN A 137 3.49 -9.07 -31.61
CA GLN A 137 4.35 -8.23 -30.77
C GLN A 137 5.05 -9.17 -29.80
N ALA A 138 6.38 -9.26 -29.93
CA ALA A 138 7.20 -10.07 -29.04
C ALA A 138 6.93 -9.69 -27.57
N PRO A 139 6.79 -10.66 -26.65
CA PRO A 139 6.73 -10.37 -25.22
C PRO A 139 8.01 -9.65 -24.83
N VAL A 140 7.87 -8.47 -24.22
CA VAL A 140 8.99 -7.79 -23.55
C VAL A 140 9.49 -8.77 -22.48
N PRO A 141 10.76 -9.22 -22.52
CA PRO A 141 11.27 -10.15 -21.53
C PRO A 141 11.17 -9.51 -20.15
N LEU A 142 10.49 -10.18 -19.21
CA LEU A 142 10.66 -9.90 -17.78
C LEU A 142 12.14 -10.06 -17.46
N ALA A 143 12.83 -8.95 -17.27
CA ALA A 143 14.19 -8.95 -16.73
C ALA A 143 14.12 -9.39 -15.26
N GLN A 144 14.11 -10.70 -15.04
CA GLN A 144 14.47 -11.33 -13.79
C GLN A 144 16.00 -11.23 -13.65
N THR A 145 16.48 -10.23 -12.92
CA THR A 145 17.87 -10.20 -12.44
C THR A 145 17.90 -10.53 -10.94
N GLY A 146 17.80 -11.82 -10.65
CA GLY A 146 18.85 -12.60 -9.97
C GLY A 146 19.50 -12.14 -8.66
N SER A 147 18.98 -11.18 -7.90
CA SER A 147 19.41 -10.99 -6.50
C SER A 147 18.17 -11.00 -5.62
N SER A 148 17.97 -12.04 -4.83
CA SER A 148 16.99 -11.96 -3.75
C SER A 148 17.48 -10.94 -2.73
N VAL A 149 16.55 -10.14 -2.18
CA VAL A 149 16.88 -9.27 -1.05
C VAL A 149 17.23 -10.16 0.13
N VAL A 150 18.34 -9.92 0.81
CA VAL A 150 18.80 -10.77 1.91
C VAL A 150 18.66 -10.02 3.24
N LEU A 151 17.98 -10.64 4.20
CA LEU A 151 17.90 -10.15 5.58
C LEU A 151 18.48 -11.17 6.56
N ALA A 152 19.17 -10.67 7.57
CA ALA A 152 19.75 -11.42 8.68
C ALA A 152 19.13 -11.00 10.02
N ALA A 153 19.47 -11.72 11.08
CA ALA A 153 19.04 -11.38 12.44
C ALA A 153 19.50 -9.97 12.84
N GLY A 154 18.58 -9.19 13.38
CA GLY A 154 18.83 -7.79 13.79
C GLY A 154 18.52 -6.76 12.71
N ASP A 155 18.36 -7.18 11.45
CA ASP A 155 17.98 -6.28 10.37
C ASP A 155 16.54 -5.77 10.54
N GLN A 156 16.28 -4.61 9.95
CA GLN A 156 14.97 -3.97 9.92
C GLN A 156 14.51 -3.67 8.50
N VAL A 157 13.19 -3.64 8.33
CA VAL A 157 12.52 -3.25 7.08
C VAL A 157 11.81 -1.92 7.24
N PHE A 158 12.07 -0.99 6.33
CA PHE A 158 11.39 0.29 6.26
C PHE A 158 10.26 0.28 5.24
N LEU A 159 9.05 0.62 5.66
CA LEU A 159 7.86 0.62 4.81
C LEU A 159 7.45 2.07 4.50
N VAL A 160 7.51 2.39 3.21
CA VAL A 160 7.33 3.73 2.63
C VAL A 160 6.17 3.71 1.65
N GLY A 161 5.26 4.69 1.74
CA GLY A 161 4.23 4.84 0.73
C GLY A 161 2.90 5.38 1.23
N ASP A 162 1.92 5.33 0.35
CA ASP A 162 0.64 6.01 0.55
C ASP A 162 -0.44 5.10 1.17
N SER A 163 -1.72 5.30 0.83
CA SER A 163 -2.82 4.46 1.30
C SER A 163 -2.70 3.00 0.81
N LEU A 164 -2.01 2.75 -0.31
CA LEU A 164 -1.74 1.39 -0.78
C LEU A 164 -0.78 0.67 0.18
N MET A 165 0.35 1.29 0.53
CA MET A 165 1.27 0.75 1.52
C MET A 165 0.60 0.62 2.88
N GLN A 166 -0.20 1.59 3.31
CA GLN A 166 -0.84 1.55 4.63
C GLN A 166 -1.75 0.32 4.81
N GLY A 167 -2.39 -0.15 3.73
CA GLY A 167 -3.16 -1.40 3.77
C GLY A 167 -2.28 -2.65 3.84
N VAL A 168 -1.14 -2.68 3.16
CA VAL A 168 -0.26 -3.86 3.03
C VAL A 168 0.71 -3.98 4.21
N ALA A 169 1.24 -2.87 4.69
CA ALA A 169 2.31 -2.80 5.68
C ALA A 169 2.02 -3.60 6.96
N PRO A 170 0.82 -3.57 7.57
CA PRO A 170 0.54 -4.36 8.78
C PRO A 170 0.69 -5.86 8.57
N HIS A 171 0.29 -6.38 7.40
CA HIS A 171 0.38 -7.82 7.10
C HIS A 171 1.82 -8.25 6.84
N LEU A 172 2.59 -7.41 6.14
CA LEU A 172 4.01 -7.65 5.90
C LEU A 172 4.80 -7.58 7.21
N ALA A 173 4.60 -6.54 8.02
CA ALA A 173 5.22 -6.36 9.32
C ALA A 173 4.91 -7.52 10.29
N ASN A 174 3.64 -7.93 10.37
CA ASN A 174 3.25 -9.07 11.21
C ASN A 174 3.93 -10.37 10.74
N SER A 175 4.07 -10.58 9.43
CA SER A 175 4.72 -11.78 8.88
C SER A 175 6.23 -11.78 9.15
N LEU A 176 6.91 -10.66 8.89
CA LEU A 176 8.33 -10.46 9.17
C LEU A 176 8.65 -10.68 10.65
N ARG A 177 7.86 -10.08 11.53
CA ARG A 177 8.02 -10.20 12.98
C ARG A 177 7.79 -11.64 13.46
N LYS A 178 6.66 -12.26 13.09
CA LYS A 178 6.27 -13.56 13.65
C LYS A 178 7.13 -14.70 13.13
N ARG A 179 7.48 -14.70 11.84
CA ARG A 179 8.17 -15.83 11.19
C ARG A 179 9.69 -15.71 11.22
N TYR A 180 10.20 -14.47 11.24
CA TYR A 180 11.64 -14.20 11.05
C TYR A 180 12.22 -13.27 12.12
N GLN A 181 11.41 -12.80 13.08
CA GLN A 181 11.84 -11.88 14.14
C GLN A 181 12.46 -10.57 13.62
N ILE A 182 12.11 -10.18 12.40
CA ILE A 182 12.53 -8.94 11.76
C ILE A 182 11.57 -7.81 12.17
N ASN A 183 12.14 -6.71 12.67
CA ASN A 183 11.37 -5.52 13.04
C ASN A 183 11.12 -4.63 11.82
N THR A 184 10.06 -3.84 11.88
CA THR A 184 9.72 -2.91 10.79
C THR A 184 9.50 -1.50 11.29
N VAL A 185 9.94 -0.52 10.51
CA VAL A 185 9.61 0.89 10.68
C VAL A 185 8.56 1.22 9.62
N ASN A 186 7.33 1.52 10.01
CA ASN A 186 6.26 1.85 9.07
C ASN A 186 5.92 3.34 9.16
N LEU A 187 6.19 4.10 8.10
CA LEU A 187 5.79 5.51 8.01
C LEU A 187 4.73 5.76 6.94
N SER A 188 4.12 4.71 6.41
CA SER A 188 3.08 4.84 5.38
C SER A 188 1.96 5.80 5.80
N ARG A 189 1.57 6.68 4.88
CA ARG A 189 0.67 7.79 5.17
C ARG A 189 -0.28 8.06 4.01
N GLN A 190 -1.58 8.06 4.31
CA GLN A 190 -2.62 8.33 3.31
C GLN A 190 -2.44 9.69 2.63
N SER A 191 -2.92 9.77 1.39
CA SER A 191 -2.95 11.00 0.59
C SER A 191 -1.57 11.64 0.38
N THR A 192 -0.49 10.86 0.54
CA THR A 192 0.88 11.28 0.23
C THR A 192 1.32 10.71 -1.11
N GLY A 193 2.41 11.25 -1.65
CA GLY A 193 3.01 10.84 -2.91
C GLY A 193 4.26 11.66 -3.17
N LEU A 194 4.90 11.46 -4.32
CA LEU A 194 6.09 12.20 -4.70
C LEU A 194 5.77 13.54 -5.36
N ALA A 195 4.56 13.77 -5.85
CA ALA A 195 4.20 14.96 -6.63
C ALA A 195 4.12 16.26 -5.81
N TYR A 196 3.73 16.18 -4.53
CA TYR A 196 3.48 17.35 -3.66
C TYR A 196 4.31 17.32 -2.37
N PRO A 197 5.62 17.63 -2.43
CA PRO A 197 6.51 17.55 -1.26
C PRO A 197 6.17 18.56 -0.16
N GLY A 198 5.39 19.61 -0.47
CA GLY A 198 4.90 20.57 0.52
C GLY A 198 3.83 20.02 1.47
N PHE A 199 3.15 18.92 1.09
CA PHE A 199 2.23 18.21 1.98
C PHE A 199 2.96 17.14 2.79
N PHE A 200 3.74 16.31 2.11
CA PHE A 200 4.61 15.32 2.75
C PHE A 200 5.83 15.05 1.88
N ASN A 201 7.03 15.22 2.43
CA ASN A 201 8.28 15.07 1.69
C ASN A 201 8.88 13.68 1.93
N TRP A 202 8.57 12.73 1.05
CA TRP A 202 9.13 11.37 1.10
C TRP A 202 10.65 11.33 1.01
N PRO A 203 11.33 12.01 0.05
CA PRO A 203 12.79 12.06 0.00
C PRO A 203 13.44 12.48 1.32
N GLN A 204 12.94 13.55 1.96
CA GLN A 204 13.45 14.00 3.26
C GLN A 204 13.16 12.98 4.36
N THR A 205 11.93 12.47 4.41
CA THR A 205 11.51 11.47 5.41
C THR A 205 12.37 10.21 5.34
N VAL A 206 12.71 9.76 4.13
CA VAL A 206 13.62 8.62 3.90
C VAL A 206 15.01 8.96 4.42
N ALA A 207 15.57 10.12 4.06
CA ALA A 207 16.89 10.55 4.52
C ALA A 207 16.99 10.55 6.06
N ASP A 208 16.02 11.16 6.73
CA ASP A 208 15.98 11.27 8.19
C ASP A 208 15.76 9.91 8.86
N THR A 209 14.96 9.03 8.24
CA THR A 209 14.70 7.69 8.76
C THR A 209 15.91 6.80 8.68
N LEU A 210 16.57 6.74 7.53
CA LEU A 210 17.74 5.90 7.39
C LEU A 210 18.94 6.46 8.17
N ALA A 211 18.94 7.75 8.53
CA ALA A 211 19.93 8.32 9.44
C ALA A 211 19.73 7.89 10.91
N ARG A 212 18.47 7.83 11.37
CA ARG A 212 18.17 7.52 12.78
C ARG A 212 18.09 6.02 13.09
N GLU A 213 17.79 5.19 12.09
CA GLU A 213 17.61 3.74 12.21
C GLU A 213 18.72 2.97 11.44
N PRO A 214 19.91 2.78 12.03
CA PRO A 214 21.06 2.20 11.32
C PRO A 214 20.90 0.71 10.98
N ASN A 215 19.90 0.03 11.53
CA ASN A 215 19.64 -1.40 11.30
C ASN A 215 18.73 -1.66 10.10
N ILE A 216 18.20 -0.62 9.45
CA ILE A 216 17.42 -0.81 8.23
C ILE A 216 18.34 -1.36 7.13
N ARG A 217 17.98 -2.52 6.58
CA ARG A 217 18.67 -3.14 5.43
C ARG A 217 17.81 -3.30 4.20
N LEU A 218 16.49 -3.19 4.37
CA LEU A 218 15.53 -3.19 3.26
C LEU A 218 14.56 -2.02 3.41
N MET A 219 14.28 -1.33 2.32
CA MET A 219 13.17 -0.40 2.17
C MET A 219 12.20 -0.93 1.13
N VAL A 220 10.92 -1.02 1.49
CA VAL A 220 9.83 -1.34 0.56
C VAL A 220 9.06 -0.07 0.29
N VAL A 221 8.99 0.33 -0.98
CA VAL A 221 8.25 1.52 -1.44
C VAL A 221 6.99 1.08 -2.17
N PHE A 222 5.81 1.57 -1.77
CA PHE A 222 4.56 1.29 -2.46
C PHE A 222 3.63 2.50 -2.47
N LEU A 223 3.62 3.23 -3.59
CA LEU A 223 2.88 4.47 -3.78
C LEU A 223 2.52 4.68 -5.25
N GLY A 224 1.60 5.61 -5.52
CA GLY A 224 1.35 6.06 -6.89
C GLY A 224 0.04 6.79 -7.12
N PRO A 225 -1.13 6.34 -6.61
CA PRO A 225 -2.43 6.93 -6.95
C PRO A 225 -2.56 8.44 -6.72
N ASN A 226 -1.74 9.03 -5.86
CA ASN A 226 -1.77 10.46 -5.53
C ASN A 226 -0.83 11.34 -6.37
N ASP A 227 -0.11 10.75 -7.33
CA ASP A 227 0.90 11.41 -8.15
C ASP A 227 0.52 11.76 -9.61
N PRO A 228 -0.57 11.26 -10.23
CA PRO A 228 -1.00 11.62 -11.60
C PRO A 228 -1.54 13.05 -11.79
N TRP A 229 -0.88 14.03 -11.17
CA TRP A 229 -1.31 15.43 -11.15
C TRP A 229 -0.15 16.33 -11.55
N ASP A 230 -0.49 17.55 -11.95
CA ASP A 230 0.51 18.56 -12.24
C ASP A 230 1.30 18.90 -10.97
N MET A 231 2.60 19.15 -11.08
CA MET A 231 3.48 19.36 -9.93
C MET A 231 3.82 20.83 -9.71
N PRO A 232 3.81 21.32 -8.46
CA PRO A 232 4.29 22.66 -8.15
C PRO A 232 5.81 22.76 -8.33
N GLN A 233 6.29 23.90 -8.83
CA GLN A 233 7.72 24.22 -8.94
C GLN A 233 8.24 25.20 -7.88
N GLY A 234 7.35 25.71 -7.03
CA GLY A 234 7.63 26.79 -6.11
C GLY A 234 6.59 27.91 -6.22
N LYS A 235 6.62 28.86 -5.27
CA LYS A 235 5.64 29.96 -5.22
C LYS A 235 5.72 30.81 -6.50
N GLY A 236 4.57 31.08 -7.11
CA GLY A 236 4.44 31.96 -8.27
C GLY A 236 4.90 31.36 -9.61
N LYS A 237 5.37 30.12 -9.64
CA LYS A 237 5.75 29.43 -10.89
C LYS A 237 4.58 28.61 -11.44
N PRO A 238 4.47 28.44 -12.78
CA PRO A 238 3.48 27.55 -13.36
C PRO A 238 3.72 26.11 -12.90
N PHE A 239 2.64 25.33 -12.82
CA PHE A 239 2.73 23.92 -12.51
C PHE A 239 3.36 23.17 -13.70
N LEU A 240 4.14 22.14 -13.39
CA LEU A 240 4.61 21.16 -14.36
C LEU A 240 3.43 20.28 -14.76
N ARG A 241 3.09 20.24 -16.05
CA ARG A 241 1.99 19.41 -16.53
C ARG A 241 2.35 17.93 -16.41
N PHE A 242 1.46 17.10 -15.85
CA PHE A 242 1.66 15.66 -15.78
C PHE A 242 2.09 15.07 -17.14
N LYS A 243 3.18 14.29 -17.14
CA LYS A 243 3.85 13.71 -18.32
C LYS A 243 4.58 14.70 -19.26
N SER A 244 4.72 15.98 -18.92
CA SER A 244 5.66 16.85 -19.63
C SER A 244 7.10 16.42 -19.34
N ALA A 245 8.05 16.77 -20.22
CA ALA A 245 9.46 16.43 -20.02
C ALA A 245 10.01 16.98 -18.70
N GLU A 246 9.60 18.20 -18.34
CA GLU A 246 10.01 18.86 -17.09
C GLU A 246 9.36 18.22 -15.86
N TRP A 247 8.10 17.77 -15.97
CA TRP A 247 7.44 16.99 -14.92
C TRP A 247 8.17 15.68 -14.70
N GLU A 248 8.47 14.95 -15.77
CA GLU A 248 9.14 13.65 -15.68
C GLU A 248 10.53 13.80 -15.07
N LEU A 249 11.31 14.78 -15.52
CA LEU A 249 12.63 15.10 -14.98
C LEU A 249 12.55 15.37 -13.47
N ALA A 250 11.63 16.23 -13.04
CA ALA A 250 11.46 16.56 -11.63
C ALA A 250 10.98 15.37 -10.79
N TYR A 251 10.14 14.50 -11.36
CA TYR A 251 9.63 13.32 -10.68
C TYR A 251 10.70 12.24 -10.52
N ARG A 252 11.49 11.98 -11.58
CA ARG A 252 12.67 11.10 -11.53
C ARG A 252 13.68 11.58 -10.50
N ALA A 253 13.97 12.87 -10.45
CA ALA A 253 14.87 13.42 -9.43
C ALA A 253 14.41 13.14 -7.98
N ARG A 254 13.09 13.05 -7.74
CA ARG A 254 12.55 12.68 -6.42
C ARG A 254 12.66 11.18 -6.14
N ILE A 255 12.49 10.33 -7.15
CA ILE A 255 12.78 8.89 -7.06
C ILE A 255 14.27 8.68 -6.76
N ASP A 256 15.14 9.35 -7.50
CA ASP A 256 16.60 9.27 -7.36
C ASP A 256 17.06 9.70 -5.99
N ALA A 257 16.49 10.78 -5.46
CA ALA A 257 16.80 11.21 -4.10
C ALA A 257 16.51 10.10 -3.07
N ILE A 258 15.42 9.34 -3.21
CA ILE A 258 15.09 8.22 -2.32
C ILE A 258 16.10 7.07 -2.51
N LEU A 259 16.37 6.69 -3.75
CA LEU A 259 17.28 5.58 -4.07
C LEU A 259 18.74 5.89 -3.68
N GLU A 260 19.17 7.14 -3.80
CA GLU A 260 20.48 7.60 -3.39
C GLU A 260 20.66 7.51 -1.87
N GLN A 261 19.64 7.88 -1.07
CA GLN A 261 19.70 7.71 0.38
C GLN A 261 19.82 6.25 0.81
N ALA A 262 19.17 5.34 0.07
CA ALA A 262 19.27 3.91 0.29
C ALA A 262 20.66 3.38 -0.08
N ARG A 263 21.18 3.74 -1.26
CA ARG A 263 22.52 3.40 -1.73
C ARG A 263 23.60 3.84 -0.75
N ALA A 264 23.55 5.09 -0.31
CA ALA A 264 24.52 5.68 0.62
C ALA A 264 24.62 4.94 1.96
N ARG A 265 23.60 4.17 2.34
CA ARG A 265 23.53 3.41 3.60
C ARG A 265 23.51 1.90 3.41
N ASN A 266 23.75 1.42 2.18
CA ASN A 266 23.68 0.01 1.82
C ASN A 266 22.33 -0.63 2.19
N VAL A 267 21.25 0.07 1.84
CA VAL A 267 19.86 -0.40 2.00
C VAL A 267 19.36 -0.90 0.65
N GLN A 268 18.89 -2.14 0.60
CA GLN A 268 18.23 -2.70 -0.58
C GLN A 268 16.82 -2.11 -0.71
N VAL A 269 16.32 -1.96 -1.93
CA VAL A 269 15.01 -1.38 -2.22
C VAL A 269 14.18 -2.35 -3.04
N ILE A 270 12.95 -2.62 -2.57
CA ILE A 270 11.88 -3.19 -3.38
C ILE A 270 10.86 -2.08 -3.64
N TRP A 271 10.82 -1.60 -4.87
CA TRP A 271 9.80 -0.66 -5.33
C TRP A 271 8.63 -1.43 -5.95
N VAL A 272 7.51 -1.45 -5.24
CA VAL A 272 6.28 -2.10 -5.71
C VAL A 272 5.53 -1.13 -6.63
N GLY A 273 5.35 -1.52 -7.88
CA GLY A 273 4.53 -0.80 -8.84
C GLY A 273 3.04 -0.93 -8.51
N PRO A 274 2.26 0.17 -8.46
CA PRO A 274 0.83 0.13 -8.25
C PRO A 274 0.14 -0.71 -9.32
N PRO A 275 -0.83 -1.58 -8.95
CA PRO A 275 -1.53 -2.39 -9.92
C PRO A 275 -2.53 -1.56 -10.74
N ASN A 276 -3.13 -2.18 -11.74
CA ASN A 276 -4.17 -1.60 -12.57
C ASN A 276 -5.35 -1.12 -11.71
N MET A 277 -6.01 -0.06 -12.17
CA MET A 277 -7.10 0.62 -11.46
C MET A 277 -8.40 0.49 -12.25
N ASN A 278 -9.55 0.53 -11.58
CA ASN A 278 -10.84 0.41 -12.25
C ASN A 278 -11.07 1.54 -13.27
N GLN A 279 -10.61 2.75 -12.95
CA GLN A 279 -10.71 3.89 -13.85
C GLN A 279 -9.58 3.85 -14.90
N PRO A 280 -9.88 3.76 -16.22
CA PRO A 280 -8.85 3.58 -17.25
C PRO A 280 -7.79 4.68 -17.26
N ARG A 281 -8.19 5.95 -17.09
CA ARG A 281 -7.27 7.08 -17.04
C ARG A 281 -6.29 6.98 -15.87
N LEU A 282 -6.76 6.55 -14.70
CA LEU A 282 -5.89 6.36 -13.54
C LEU A 282 -4.99 5.15 -13.74
N SER A 283 -5.51 4.05 -14.31
CA SER A 283 -4.73 2.86 -14.64
C SER A 283 -3.58 3.17 -15.60
N ALA A 284 -3.85 3.91 -16.69
CA ALA A 284 -2.83 4.36 -17.63
C ALA A 284 -1.78 5.27 -16.96
N ALA A 285 -2.18 6.09 -15.99
CA ALA A 285 -1.24 6.87 -15.20
C ALA A 285 -0.37 5.98 -14.29
N MET A 286 -0.92 4.93 -13.67
CA MET A 286 -0.15 3.97 -12.88
C MET A 286 0.86 3.20 -13.74
N ALA A 287 0.48 2.83 -14.96
CA ALA A 287 1.39 2.22 -15.92
C ALA A 287 2.56 3.15 -16.28
N TYR A 288 2.27 4.42 -16.55
CA TYR A 288 3.31 5.43 -16.80
C TYR A 288 4.25 5.60 -15.60
N LEU A 289 3.72 5.78 -14.39
CA LEU A 289 4.54 5.92 -13.17
C LEU A 289 5.38 4.66 -12.92
N SER A 290 4.80 3.47 -13.12
CA SER A 290 5.51 2.19 -12.98
C SER A 290 6.70 2.07 -13.92
N GLY A 291 6.57 2.59 -15.15
CA GLY A 291 7.70 2.68 -16.09
C GLY A 291 8.83 3.56 -15.55
N LEU A 292 8.52 4.69 -14.92
CA LEU A 292 9.53 5.54 -14.28
C LEU A 292 10.21 4.82 -13.11
N TYR A 293 9.43 4.16 -12.25
CA TYR A 293 9.97 3.40 -11.10
C TYR A 293 10.90 2.28 -11.55
N GLN A 294 10.47 1.49 -12.54
CA GLN A 294 11.27 0.40 -13.09
C GLN A 294 12.59 0.90 -13.68
N GLN A 295 12.55 2.00 -14.45
CA GLN A 295 13.76 2.56 -15.04
C GLN A 295 14.73 3.09 -13.98
N GLN A 296 14.26 3.89 -13.02
CA GLN A 296 15.16 4.44 -11.99
C GLN A 296 15.70 3.36 -11.05
N THR A 297 14.88 2.40 -10.61
CA THR A 297 15.39 1.29 -9.78
C THR A 297 16.44 0.47 -10.51
N ALA A 298 16.27 0.19 -11.81
CA ALA A 298 17.27 -0.50 -12.61
C ALA A 298 18.60 0.26 -12.68
N LEU A 299 18.56 1.60 -12.85
CA LEU A 299 19.77 2.45 -12.86
C LEU A 299 20.54 2.40 -11.53
N PHE A 300 19.83 2.22 -10.41
CA PHE A 300 20.42 2.13 -9.07
C PHE A 300 20.75 0.68 -8.64
N GLY A 301 20.54 -0.32 -9.52
CA GLY A 301 20.73 -1.73 -9.19
C GLY A 301 19.76 -2.24 -8.10
N GLN A 302 18.56 -1.66 -8.05
CA GLN A 302 17.51 -1.96 -7.08
C GLN A 302 16.35 -2.73 -7.74
N HIS A 303 15.45 -3.27 -6.91
CA HIS A 303 14.37 -4.12 -7.39
C HIS A 303 13.08 -3.33 -7.66
N PHE A 304 12.52 -3.52 -8.85
CA PHE A 304 11.12 -3.16 -9.15
C PHE A 304 10.29 -4.42 -9.27
N VAL A 305 9.08 -4.38 -8.72
CA VAL A 305 8.11 -5.47 -8.90
C VAL A 305 6.71 -4.92 -9.12
N SER A 306 6.02 -5.40 -10.16
CA SER A 306 4.62 -5.03 -10.40
C SER A 306 3.69 -5.77 -9.44
N ALA A 307 2.70 -5.08 -8.88
CA ALA A 307 1.64 -5.71 -8.10
C ALA A 307 0.56 -6.40 -8.96
N ASN A 308 0.55 -6.20 -10.30
CA ASN A 308 -0.45 -6.82 -11.18
C ASN A 308 -0.48 -8.35 -11.08
N PRO A 309 0.65 -9.06 -11.21
CA PRO A 309 0.66 -10.52 -11.11
C PRO A 309 0.19 -11.02 -9.74
N PHE A 310 0.40 -10.23 -8.68
CA PHE A 310 0.05 -10.61 -7.31
C PHE A 310 -1.46 -10.64 -7.09
N LEU A 311 -2.20 -9.92 -7.93
CA LEU A 311 -3.66 -9.88 -7.95
C LEU A 311 -4.24 -10.70 -9.11
N GLY A 312 -3.40 -11.47 -9.81
CA GLY A 312 -3.78 -12.28 -10.97
C GLY A 312 -4.24 -11.45 -12.16
N TYR A 313 -3.75 -10.22 -12.30
CA TYR A 313 -4.07 -9.36 -13.44
C TYR A 313 -3.15 -9.71 -14.62
N PRO A 314 -3.70 -10.19 -15.74
CA PRO A 314 -2.95 -10.26 -16.99
C PRO A 314 -2.88 -8.85 -17.60
N ASP A 315 -1.67 -8.42 -17.97
CA ASP A 315 -1.41 -7.18 -18.70
C ASP A 315 -2.08 -5.94 -18.06
N GLU A 316 -2.91 -5.23 -18.82
CA GLU A 316 -3.60 -3.99 -18.43
C GLU A 316 -4.98 -4.23 -17.78
N GLN A 317 -5.38 -5.49 -17.56
CA GLN A 317 -6.72 -5.80 -17.05
C GLN A 317 -6.88 -5.47 -15.56
N PHE A 318 -8.06 -4.95 -15.22
CA PHE A 318 -8.48 -4.76 -13.84
C PHE A 318 -9.59 -5.77 -13.49
N SER A 319 -9.55 -6.30 -12.27
CA SER A 319 -10.63 -7.14 -11.73
C SER A 319 -10.81 -6.92 -10.23
N PHE A 320 -12.07 -6.88 -9.78
CA PHE A 320 -12.41 -6.84 -8.35
C PHE A 320 -12.09 -8.16 -7.63
N THR A 321 -11.97 -9.25 -8.37
CA THR A 321 -11.79 -10.60 -7.84
C THR A 321 -10.64 -11.33 -8.51
N VAL A 322 -9.95 -12.18 -7.76
CA VAL A 322 -8.98 -13.15 -8.31
C VAL A 322 -9.51 -14.57 -8.14
N GLN A 323 -9.12 -15.48 -9.02
CA GLN A 323 -9.32 -16.91 -8.82
C GLN A 323 -8.12 -17.47 -8.06
N THR A 324 -8.36 -18.13 -6.93
CA THR A 324 -7.29 -18.78 -6.17
C THR A 324 -6.85 -20.09 -6.84
N PRO A 325 -5.69 -20.67 -6.47
CA PRO A 325 -5.26 -21.97 -7.00
C PRO A 325 -6.30 -23.09 -6.78
N GLU A 326 -7.11 -22.99 -5.73
CA GLU A 326 -8.21 -23.93 -5.43
C GLU A 326 -9.48 -23.68 -6.27
N GLY A 327 -9.42 -22.77 -7.25
CA GLY A 327 -10.51 -22.44 -8.16
C GLY A 327 -11.55 -21.47 -7.61
N LYS A 328 -11.44 -21.03 -6.35
CA LYS A 328 -12.39 -20.12 -5.72
C LYS A 328 -12.19 -18.67 -6.16
N ARG A 329 -13.28 -17.96 -6.49
CA ARG A 329 -13.22 -16.51 -6.72
C ARG A 329 -13.29 -15.75 -5.40
N VAL A 330 -12.32 -14.89 -5.14
CA VAL A 330 -12.26 -14.05 -3.93
C VAL A 330 -12.14 -12.57 -4.29
N LYS A 331 -12.80 -11.69 -3.53
CA LYS A 331 -12.75 -10.23 -3.73
C LYS A 331 -11.46 -9.66 -3.16
N VAL A 332 -10.72 -8.91 -3.97
CA VAL A 332 -9.36 -8.41 -3.68
C VAL A 332 -9.26 -6.89 -3.78
N ARG A 333 -10.25 -6.24 -4.40
CA ARG A 333 -10.40 -4.77 -4.46
C ARG A 333 -11.67 -4.31 -3.78
N TYR A 334 -11.63 -3.13 -3.17
CA TYR A 334 -12.83 -2.41 -2.78
C TYR A 334 -13.54 -1.80 -4.00
N ASP A 335 -14.78 -1.37 -3.81
CA ASP A 335 -15.65 -0.87 -4.88
C ASP A 335 -15.19 0.49 -5.44
N ASP A 336 -14.32 1.20 -4.72
CA ASP A 336 -13.64 2.39 -5.22
C ASP A 336 -12.69 2.09 -6.40
N GLY A 337 -12.35 0.82 -6.62
CA GLY A 337 -11.49 0.39 -7.72
C GLY A 337 -10.02 0.78 -7.56
N VAL A 338 -9.59 1.22 -6.38
CA VAL A 338 -8.22 1.65 -6.05
C VAL A 338 -7.65 0.82 -4.90
N HIS A 339 -8.38 0.69 -3.80
CA HIS A 339 -7.87 0.06 -2.58
C HIS A 339 -8.13 -1.45 -2.54
N PHE A 340 -7.42 -2.14 -1.65
CA PHE A 340 -7.45 -3.59 -1.49
C PHE A 340 -8.29 -4.02 -0.30
N THR A 341 -9.05 -5.11 -0.47
CA THR A 341 -9.62 -5.83 0.69
C THR A 341 -8.50 -6.44 1.53
N ILE A 342 -8.81 -6.90 2.74
CA ILE A 342 -7.83 -7.62 3.59
C ILE A 342 -7.17 -8.78 2.84
N THR A 343 -7.93 -9.53 2.02
CA THR A 343 -7.39 -10.60 1.18
C THR A 343 -6.37 -10.06 0.18
N GLY A 344 -6.70 -8.99 -0.56
CA GLY A 344 -5.77 -8.35 -1.48
C GLY A 344 -4.50 -7.85 -0.81
N GLN A 345 -4.64 -7.20 0.36
CA GLN A 345 -3.51 -6.71 1.15
C GLN A 345 -2.56 -7.85 1.56
N LYS A 346 -3.11 -8.97 2.03
CA LYS A 346 -2.33 -10.16 2.42
C LYS A 346 -1.62 -10.82 1.25
N MET A 347 -2.24 -10.90 0.08
CA MET A 347 -1.60 -11.46 -1.12
C MET A 347 -0.41 -10.62 -1.56
N ILE A 348 -0.55 -9.29 -1.61
CA ILE A 348 0.56 -8.39 -1.94
C ILE A 348 1.66 -8.52 -0.88
N ALA A 349 1.33 -8.51 0.40
CA ALA A 349 2.31 -8.67 1.47
C ALA A 349 3.06 -10.01 1.38
N ALA A 350 2.35 -11.11 1.13
CA ALA A 350 2.96 -12.44 0.99
C ALA A 350 3.91 -12.50 -0.22
N GLN A 351 3.56 -11.83 -1.31
CA GLN A 351 4.38 -11.83 -2.50
C GLN A 351 5.57 -10.87 -2.42
N VAL A 352 5.46 -9.76 -1.70
CA VAL A 352 6.65 -8.96 -1.33
C VAL A 352 7.58 -9.77 -0.42
N LEU A 353 7.02 -10.50 0.55
CA LEU A 353 7.78 -11.34 1.47
C LEU A 353 8.53 -12.47 0.73
N SER A 354 7.96 -13.04 -0.34
CA SER A 354 8.61 -14.11 -1.12
C SER A 354 9.82 -13.64 -1.94
N LEU A 355 10.02 -12.34 -2.09
CA LEU A 355 11.21 -11.75 -2.71
C LEU A 355 12.39 -11.64 -1.73
N ILE A 356 12.16 -11.91 -0.44
CA ILE A 356 13.14 -11.77 0.63
C ILE A 356 13.66 -13.15 1.01
N SER A 357 14.97 -13.32 0.94
CA SER A 357 15.72 -14.44 1.50
C SER A 357 16.17 -14.11 2.91
N PHE A 358 16.07 -15.10 3.79
CA PHE A 358 16.41 -14.97 5.20
C PHE A 358 17.59 -15.88 5.51
N THR A 359 18.77 -15.31 5.75
CA THR A 359 19.99 -16.07 6.03
C THR A 359 20.22 -16.21 7.52
N GLY A 360 20.43 -17.45 7.99
CA GLY A 360 20.74 -17.72 9.39
C GLY A 360 19.57 -17.53 10.36
N LEU A 361 18.34 -17.39 9.86
CA LEU A 361 17.13 -17.29 10.67
C LEU A 361 16.43 -18.65 10.74
N THR A 362 16.14 -19.11 11.95
CA THR A 362 15.28 -20.27 12.18
C THR A 362 13.85 -19.88 11.84
N VAL A 363 13.31 -20.43 10.75
CA VAL A 363 11.90 -20.20 10.39
C VAL A 363 11.03 -20.84 11.46
N THR A 364 10.38 -20.02 12.28
CA THR A 364 9.40 -20.53 13.25
C THR A 364 8.15 -20.95 12.48
N GLY A 365 7.88 -22.26 12.43
CA GLY A 365 6.78 -22.82 11.64
C GLY A 365 5.41 -22.34 12.11
N HIS A 366 4.62 -21.79 11.19
CA HIS A 366 3.18 -21.53 11.32
C HIS A 366 2.47 -21.68 9.98
#